data_AF-A0A4Q8LAS6-F1
#
_entry.id   AF-A0A4Q8LAS6-F1
#
_cell.length_a   1.000
_cell.length_b   1.000
_cell.length_c   1.000
_cell.angle_alpha   90.00
_cell.angle_beta   90.00
_cell.angle_gamma   90.00
#
_symmetry.space_group_name_H-M   'P 1'
#
loop_
_entity.id
_entity.type
_entity.pdbx_description
1 polymer ?
#
loop_
_entity_poly.entity_id
_entity_poly.type
_entity_poly.pdbx_seq_one_letter_code
_entity_poly.pdbx_strand_id
1 'polypeptide(L)'
;MRFTGILFAALLVSACTGPGAKDLDGAQLVKALEQQVKLPQDASPLSDYTRYYKLTAEGVLVGVYIKGFDGGDRQAHLVSERELPLILDGGCNVIHVQYDPGANKVLRVFCNGIA
;
A
#
# COMPACT_ATOMS: atom_id res chain seq x y z
N MET A 1 52.01 2.98 41.12
CA MET A 1 50.61 3.28 41.46
C MET A 1 49.86 3.61 40.18
N ARG A 2 48.91 2.71 39.84
CA ARG A 2 47.77 2.75 38.90
C ARG A 2 47.71 3.88 37.84
N PHE A 3 48.00 3.51 36.59
CA PHE A 3 47.59 4.25 35.38
C PHE A 3 46.12 3.95 35.06
N THR A 4 45.36 5.02 34.87
CA THR A 4 43.92 5.09 34.62
C THR A 4 43.58 4.44 33.27
N GLY A 5 42.71 3.42 33.29
CA GLY A 5 42.28 2.68 32.11
C GLY A 5 41.35 3.51 31.22
N ILE A 6 41.68 3.61 29.94
CA ILE A 6 40.84 4.20 28.89
C ILE A 6 39.74 3.20 28.55
N LEU A 7 38.48 3.53 28.88
CA LEU A 7 37.30 2.79 28.44
C LEU A 7 37.11 3.03 26.93
N PHE A 8 37.40 2.02 26.11
CA PHE A 8 36.96 1.96 24.71
C PHE A 8 35.48 1.56 24.68
N ALA A 9 34.58 2.54 24.57
CA ALA A 9 33.16 2.29 24.30
C ALA A 9 32.99 1.98 22.80
N ALA A 10 32.89 0.69 22.46
CA ALA A 10 32.56 0.24 21.12
C ALA A 10 31.08 0.53 20.81
N LEU A 11 30.81 1.62 20.07
CA LEU A 11 29.51 1.87 19.45
C LEU A 11 29.26 0.84 18.34
N LEU A 12 28.44 -0.17 18.65
CA LEU A 12 27.87 -1.09 17.66
C LEU A 12 26.74 -0.37 16.92
N VAL A 13 27.07 0.29 15.81
CA VAL A 13 26.08 0.82 14.88
C VAL A 13 25.55 -0.36 14.06
N SER A 14 24.52 -1.05 14.57
CA SER A 14 23.77 -2.01 13.76
C SER A 14 23.00 -1.24 12.69
N ALA A 15 23.58 -1.16 11.49
CA ALA A 15 22.86 -0.81 10.28
C ALA A 15 21.91 -1.96 9.94
N CYS A 16 20.69 -1.90 10.48
CA CYS A 16 19.60 -2.72 9.98
C CYS A 16 19.24 -2.19 8.59
N THR A 17 19.90 -2.71 7.55
CA THR A 17 19.37 -2.66 6.19
C THR A 17 18.09 -3.49 6.21
N GLY A 18 16.96 -2.84 6.45
CA GLY A 18 15.65 -3.47 6.36
C GLY A 18 15.45 -4.01 4.93
N PRO A 19 14.60 -5.04 4.75
CA PRO A 19 14.22 -5.51 3.43
C PRO A 19 13.77 -4.32 2.59
N GLY A 20 14.31 -4.18 1.39
CA GLY A 20 13.81 -3.17 0.47
C GLY A 20 12.34 -3.49 0.20
N ALA A 21 11.51 -2.48 -0.06
CA ALA A 21 10.09 -2.74 -0.32
C ALA A 21 9.83 -3.59 -1.58
N LYS A 22 10.86 -3.92 -2.37
CA LYS A 22 10.86 -4.92 -3.45
C LYS A 22 10.93 -6.37 -2.96
N ASP A 23 11.37 -6.62 -1.73
CA ASP A 23 11.50 -7.94 -1.13
C ASP A 23 10.25 -8.35 -0.33
N LEU A 24 9.23 -7.48 -0.29
CA LEU A 24 8.00 -7.69 0.44
C LEU A 24 7.08 -8.65 -0.31
N ASP A 25 6.41 -9.54 0.44
CA ASP A 25 5.32 -10.33 -0.12
C ASP A 25 4.09 -9.45 -0.45
N GLY A 26 3.15 -10.00 -1.22
CA GLY A 26 1.97 -9.24 -1.65
C GLY A 26 1.13 -8.70 -0.49
N ALA A 27 1.03 -9.41 0.63
CA ALA A 27 0.25 -8.97 1.79
C ALA A 27 0.96 -7.80 2.51
N GLN A 28 2.28 -7.84 2.60
CA GLN A 28 3.10 -6.76 3.14
C GLN A 28 3.03 -5.50 2.28
N LEU A 29 3.02 -5.65 0.94
CA LEU A 29 2.83 -4.54 0.01
C LEU A 29 1.46 -3.86 0.19
N VAL A 30 0.39 -4.66 0.27
CA VAL A 30 -0.96 -4.16 0.54
C VAL A 30 -1.01 -3.40 1.86
N LYS A 31 -0.44 -3.97 2.92
CA LYS A 31 -0.37 -3.32 4.23
C LYS A 31 0.38 -1.99 4.18
N ALA A 32 1.54 -1.95 3.52
CA ALA A 32 2.34 -0.73 3.37
C ALA A 32 1.57 0.37 2.63
N LEU A 33 0.83 0.01 1.57
CA LEU A 33 -0.04 0.92 0.85
C LEU A 33 -1.18 1.44 1.76
N GLU A 34 -1.92 0.55 2.42
CA GLU A 34 -3.10 0.91 3.22
C GLU A 34 -2.76 1.79 4.43
N GLN A 35 -1.54 1.71 4.94
CA GLN A 35 -1.05 2.60 6.01
C GLN A 35 -0.78 4.04 5.53
N GLN A 36 -0.62 4.25 4.23
CA GLN A 36 -0.21 5.53 3.64
C GLN A 36 -1.30 6.18 2.79
N VAL A 37 -2.24 5.39 2.28
CA VAL A 37 -3.27 5.85 1.37
C VAL A 37 -4.14 6.92 2.04
N LYS A 38 -4.30 8.04 1.36
CA LYS A 38 -5.25 9.10 1.73
C LYS A 38 -6.37 9.09 0.72
N LEU A 39 -7.56 8.74 1.17
CA LEU A 39 -8.73 8.71 0.31
C LEU A 39 -9.22 10.14 0.00
N PRO A 40 -9.86 10.36 -1.17
CA PRO A 40 -10.46 11.64 -1.51
C PRO A 40 -11.53 12.07 -0.48
N GLN A 41 -11.80 13.36 -0.37
CA GLN A 41 -12.68 13.92 0.67
C GLN A 41 -14.11 13.32 0.64
N ASP A 42 -14.62 13.01 -0.54
CA ASP A 42 -15.97 12.44 -0.72
C ASP A 42 -16.00 10.90 -0.60
N ALA A 43 -14.86 10.28 -0.30
CA ALA A 43 -14.76 8.85 -0.07
C ALA A 43 -15.21 8.48 1.34
N SER A 44 -15.86 7.32 1.45
CA SER A 44 -16.08 6.65 2.74
C SER A 44 -14.74 6.13 3.33
N PRO A 45 -14.70 5.72 4.61
CA PRO A 45 -13.54 5.07 5.20
C PRO A 45 -13.08 3.83 4.43
N LEU A 46 -11.77 3.55 4.43
CA LEU A 46 -11.18 2.42 3.68
C LEU A 46 -11.82 1.06 4.03
N SER A 47 -12.28 0.90 5.28
CA SER A 47 -12.97 -0.29 5.78
C SER A 47 -14.30 -0.58 5.10
N ASP A 48 -14.88 0.37 4.39
CA ASP A 48 -16.20 0.22 3.75
C ASP A 48 -16.12 -0.41 2.36
N TYR A 49 -14.90 -0.56 1.81
CA TYR A 49 -14.67 -1.06 0.46
C TYR A 49 -14.20 -2.50 0.48
N THR A 50 -14.61 -3.29 -0.51
CA THR A 50 -13.81 -4.45 -0.95
C THR A 50 -12.66 -3.92 -1.82
N ARG A 51 -11.45 -4.39 -1.58
CA ARG A 51 -10.23 -3.83 -2.16
C ARG A 51 -9.51 -4.89 -2.97
N TYR A 52 -9.45 -4.72 -4.28
CA TYR A 52 -8.74 -5.63 -5.17
C TYR A 52 -7.40 -5.04 -5.53
N TYR A 53 -6.34 -5.84 -5.45
CA TYR A 53 -4.98 -5.43 -5.72
C TYR A 53 -4.34 -6.34 -6.76
N LYS A 54 -3.54 -5.77 -7.66
CA LYS A 54 -2.63 -6.52 -8.53
C LYS A 54 -1.26 -5.88 -8.54
N LEU A 55 -0.21 -6.69 -8.60
CA LEU A 55 1.13 -6.23 -8.92
C LEU A 55 1.31 -6.28 -10.43
N THR A 56 1.67 -5.16 -11.06
CA THR A 56 1.93 -5.12 -12.50
C THR A 56 3.32 -5.69 -12.84
N ALA A 57 3.57 -5.96 -14.12
CA ALA A 57 4.87 -6.43 -14.59
C ALA A 57 5.98 -5.39 -14.34
N GLU A 58 5.63 -4.11 -14.27
CA GLU A 58 6.52 -2.98 -13.96
C GLU A 58 6.77 -2.82 -12.45
N GLY A 59 6.15 -3.66 -11.62
CA GLY A 59 6.32 -3.63 -10.17
C GLY A 59 5.47 -2.57 -9.45
N VAL A 60 4.46 -2.00 -10.10
CA VAL A 60 3.51 -1.08 -9.46
C VAL A 60 2.37 -1.88 -8.84
N LEU A 61 2.00 -1.60 -7.59
CA LEU A 61 0.80 -2.16 -6.99
C LEU A 61 -0.39 -1.27 -7.36
N VAL A 62 -1.32 -1.83 -8.12
CA VAL A 62 -2.57 -1.16 -8.52
C VAL A 62 -3.70 -1.72 -7.68
N GLY A 63 -4.52 -0.83 -7.13
CA GLY A 63 -5.71 -1.20 -6.36
C GLY A 63 -6.99 -0.59 -6.92
N VAL A 64 -8.08 -1.33 -6.83
CA VAL A 64 -9.44 -0.89 -7.14
C VAL A 64 -10.31 -1.14 -5.91
N TYR A 65 -10.85 -0.08 -5.32
CA TYR A 65 -11.68 -0.13 -4.12
C TYR A 65 -13.13 0.05 -4.53
N ILE A 66 -13.99 -0.88 -4.14
CA ILE A 66 -15.38 -0.92 -4.56
C ILE A 66 -16.27 -0.93 -3.34
N LYS A 67 -17.19 0.02 -3.30
CA LYS A 67 -18.28 0.12 -2.35
C LYS A 67 -19.60 -0.07 -3.11
N GLY A 68 -20.15 -1.28 -3.05
CA GLY A 68 -21.46 -1.61 -3.62
C GLY A 68 -22.61 -1.45 -2.62
N PHE A 69 -23.85 -1.54 -3.10
CA PHE A 69 -25.08 -1.50 -2.27
C PHE A 69 -25.36 -2.84 -1.56
N ASP A 70 -24.80 -3.92 -2.07
CA ASP A 70 -24.97 -5.32 -1.66
C ASP A 70 -23.85 -5.82 -0.73
N GLY A 71 -22.90 -4.97 -0.37
CA GLY A 71 -21.91 -5.29 0.65
C GLY A 71 -20.97 -6.40 0.22
N GLY A 72 -20.09 -6.11 -0.75
CA GLY A 72 -18.87 -6.88 -0.91
C GLY A 72 -18.20 -7.16 0.44
N ASP A 73 -17.36 -8.18 0.52
CA ASP A 73 -16.84 -8.70 1.79
C ASP A 73 -15.98 -7.72 2.63
N ARG A 74 -15.69 -6.52 2.11
CA ARG A 74 -14.86 -5.47 2.71
C ARG A 74 -13.42 -5.90 2.98
N GLN A 75 -12.98 -6.99 2.34
CA GLN A 75 -11.63 -7.54 2.50
C GLN A 75 -10.71 -7.05 1.39
N ALA A 76 -9.41 -7.25 1.63
CA ALA A 76 -8.37 -7.02 0.64
C ALA A 76 -8.09 -8.34 -0.10
N HIS A 77 -8.11 -8.28 -1.43
CA HIS A 77 -7.88 -9.41 -2.31
C HIS A 77 -6.69 -9.12 -3.21
N LEU A 78 -5.66 -9.94 -3.15
CA LEU A 78 -4.60 -9.92 -4.14
C LEU A 78 -5.00 -10.85 -5.29
N VAL A 79 -5.18 -10.30 -6.48
CA VAL A 79 -5.79 -10.99 -7.62
C VAL A 79 -4.95 -10.89 -8.87
N SER A 80 -5.24 -11.74 -9.86
CA SER A 80 -4.65 -11.61 -11.19
C SER A 80 -5.26 -10.44 -11.96
N GLU A 81 -4.61 -10.03 -13.06
CA GLU A 81 -5.11 -8.94 -13.90
C GLU A 81 -6.53 -9.17 -14.44
N ARG A 82 -6.88 -10.42 -14.74
CA ARG A 82 -8.20 -10.79 -15.28
C ARG A 82 -9.32 -10.71 -14.25
N GLU A 83 -8.97 -10.69 -12.96
CA GLU A 83 -9.90 -10.64 -11.84
C GLU A 83 -10.01 -9.21 -11.27
N LEU A 84 -9.19 -8.27 -11.76
CA LEU A 84 -9.29 -6.89 -11.36
C LEU A 84 -10.59 -6.29 -11.94
N PRO A 85 -11.49 -5.74 -11.11
CA PRO A 85 -12.74 -5.22 -11.62
C PRO A 85 -12.54 -4.03 -12.56
N LEU A 86 -13.20 -4.07 -13.71
CA LEU A 86 -13.23 -2.98 -14.68
C LEU A 86 -14.55 -2.24 -14.54
N ILE A 87 -14.55 -1.16 -13.76
CA ILE A 87 -15.71 -0.28 -13.58
C ILE A 87 -15.31 1.12 -14.04
N LEU A 88 -16.14 1.74 -14.87
CA LEU A 88 -15.85 3.04 -15.49
C LEU A 88 -16.52 4.22 -14.77
N ASP A 89 -17.72 4.00 -14.22
CA ASP A 89 -18.51 5.01 -13.50
C ASP A 89 -18.83 4.55 -12.08
N GLY A 90 -18.90 5.48 -11.13
CA GLY A 90 -19.20 5.14 -9.74
C GLY A 90 -18.87 6.21 -8.71
N GLY A 91 -18.26 7.34 -9.09
CA GLY A 91 -17.81 8.34 -8.12
C GLY A 91 -16.82 7.72 -7.14
N CYS A 92 -16.84 8.19 -5.89
CA CYS A 92 -16.00 7.62 -4.84
C CYS A 92 -16.51 6.29 -4.27
N ASN A 93 -17.52 5.67 -4.88
CA ASN A 93 -17.80 4.25 -4.65
C ASN A 93 -16.84 3.32 -5.43
N VAL A 94 -16.09 3.87 -6.39
CA VAL A 94 -15.01 3.17 -7.07
C VAL A 94 -13.76 4.03 -7.07
N ILE A 95 -12.73 3.61 -6.33
CA ILE A 95 -11.49 4.36 -6.17
C ILE A 95 -10.34 3.55 -6.78
N HIS A 96 -9.50 4.22 -7.55
CA HIS A 96 -8.27 3.67 -8.09
C HIS A 96 -7.08 4.18 -7.30
N VAL A 97 -6.17 3.27 -6.94
CA VAL A 97 -4.90 3.59 -6.28
C VAL A 97 -3.74 2.99 -7.05
N GLN A 98 -2.63 3.72 -7.09
CA GLN A 98 -1.34 3.24 -7.58
C GLN A 98 -0.28 3.50 -6.54
N TYR A 99 0.58 2.51 -6.32
CA TYR A 99 1.65 2.55 -5.35
C TYR A 99 2.93 1.98 -5.95
N ASP A 100 4.03 2.70 -5.76
CA ASP A 100 5.38 2.25 -6.10
C ASP A 100 6.01 1.63 -4.85
N PRO A 101 6.18 0.29 -4.80
CA PRO A 101 6.89 -0.36 -3.71
C PRO A 101 8.35 0.09 -3.64
N GLY A 102 9.04 0.25 -4.77
CA GLY A 102 10.46 0.62 -4.79
C GLY A 102 10.71 1.97 -4.11
N ALA A 103 9.83 2.94 -4.32
CA ALA A 103 9.88 4.25 -3.68
C ALA A 103 9.11 4.33 -2.34
N ASN A 104 8.42 3.26 -1.94
CA ASN A 104 7.48 3.24 -0.82
C ASN A 104 6.52 4.45 -0.86
N LYS A 105 5.85 4.66 -2.01
CA LYS A 105 5.09 5.89 -2.27
C LYS A 105 3.78 5.62 -2.99
N VAL A 106 2.69 6.19 -2.47
CA VAL A 106 1.41 6.28 -3.18
C VAL A 106 1.57 7.29 -4.32
N LEU A 107 1.41 6.81 -5.55
CA LEU A 107 1.58 7.60 -6.77
C LEU A 107 0.30 8.35 -7.13
N ARG A 108 -0.85 7.68 -7.02
CA ARG A 108 -2.14 8.23 -7.43
C ARG A 108 -3.28 7.64 -6.61
N VAL A 109 -4.26 8.46 -6.26
CA VAL A 109 -5.56 8.05 -5.70
C VAL A 109 -6.63 8.91 -6.38
N PHE A 110 -7.65 8.30 -6.97
CA PHE A 110 -8.75 9.05 -7.60
C PHE A 110 -10.06 8.25 -7.62
N CYS A 111 -11.18 8.97 -7.64
CA CYS A 111 -12.50 8.39 -7.80
C CYS A 111 -12.85 8.27 -9.29
N ASN A 112 -13.61 7.24 -9.67
CA ASN A 112 -14.15 7.16 -11.02
C ASN A 112 -15.09 8.33 -11.34
N GLY A 113 -15.03 8.84 -12.56
CA GLY A 113 -15.92 9.91 -13.04
C GLY A 113 -15.58 11.32 -12.54
N ILE A 114 -14.48 11.51 -11.81
CA ILE A 114 -13.93 12.84 -11.47
C ILE A 114 -12.68 13.07 -12.34
N ALA A 115 -12.80 13.95 -13.32
CA ALA A 115 -11.73 14.37 -14.24
C ALA A 115 -10.92 15.55 -13.67
#